data_AF-A0A3B9TWM9-F1
#
_entry.id   AF-A0A3B9TWM9-F1
#
_cell.length_a   1.000
_cell.length_b   1.000
_cell.length_c   1.000
_cell.angle_alpha   90.00
_cell.angle_beta   90.00
_cell.angle_gamma   90.00
#
_symmetry.space_group_name_H-M   'P 1'
#
loop_
_entity.id
_entity.type
_entity.pdbx_description
1 polymer ?
#
loop_
_entity_poly.entity_id
_entity_poly.type
_entity_poly.pdbx_seq_one_letter_code
_entity_poly.pdbx_strand_id
1 'polypeptide(L)'
;MSPPIKRTSCWHEQDYSMIIDVRSPSEFADDHIPGAVSMPVLNDLERAEIGTLYKQVSPFEAKRRGAAIVARNIAHHIDTQLADAPKDFAPLVYCWRGGQRSGAMARILSEIGWHVAVVEGGYKSYRK
;
A
#
# COMPACT_ATOMS: atom_id res chain seq x y z
N MET A 1 -6.48 19.98 7.73
CA MET A 1 -5.71 18.99 8.52
C MET A 1 -6.06 17.62 7.98
N SER A 2 -5.06 16.81 7.67
CA SER A 2 -5.21 15.53 6.97
C SER A 2 -5.97 14.52 7.85
N PRO A 3 -6.95 13.75 7.33
CA PRO A 3 -7.70 12.80 8.13
C PRO A 3 -6.79 11.75 8.77
N PRO A 4 -7.01 11.34 10.03
CA PRO A 4 -6.19 10.33 10.67
C PRO A 4 -6.31 8.99 9.94
N ILE A 5 -5.18 8.32 9.72
CA ILE A 5 -5.15 6.99 9.12
C ILE A 5 -5.68 5.97 10.13
N LYS A 6 -6.78 5.30 9.81
CA LYS A 6 -7.36 4.25 10.65
C LYS A 6 -6.55 2.96 10.53
N ARG A 7 -6.20 2.33 11.65
CA ARG A 7 -5.66 0.96 11.68
C ARG A 7 -6.78 0.03 12.10
N THR A 8 -7.02 -1.06 11.36
CA THR A 8 -8.18 -1.92 11.61
C THR A 8 -7.85 -3.40 11.48
N SER A 9 -8.35 -4.20 12.41
CA SER A 9 -8.29 -5.66 12.41
C SER A 9 -9.65 -6.28 12.04
N CYS A 10 -10.75 -5.64 12.44
CA CYS A 10 -12.11 -5.98 12.03
C CYS A 10 -12.55 -5.06 10.89
N TRP A 11 -12.91 -5.62 9.74
CA TRP A 11 -13.38 -4.87 8.57
C TRP A 11 -14.22 -5.78 7.67
N HIS A 12 -15.18 -5.17 6.97
CA HIS A 12 -15.93 -5.82 5.91
C HIS A 12 -15.68 -5.09 4.58
N GLU A 13 -15.80 -5.81 3.47
CA GLU A 13 -15.50 -5.25 2.14
C GLU A 13 -16.40 -4.06 1.80
N GLN A 14 -17.65 -4.07 2.29
CA GLN A 14 -18.65 -3.03 2.04
C GLN A 14 -18.40 -1.73 2.82
N ASP A 15 -17.50 -1.74 3.80
CA ASP A 15 -17.18 -0.56 4.62
C ASP A 15 -16.28 0.45 3.86
N TYR A 16 -15.71 0.05 2.72
CA TYR A 16 -14.68 0.81 2.01
C TYR A 16 -15.00 0.94 0.54
N SER A 17 -14.62 2.07 -0.06
CA SER A 17 -14.83 2.33 -1.49
C SER A 17 -13.99 1.40 -2.37
N MET A 18 -12.83 0.95 -1.86
CA MET A 18 -11.90 0.08 -2.56
C MET A 18 -10.95 -0.61 -1.58
N ILE A 19 -10.61 -1.86 -1.87
CA ILE A 19 -9.53 -2.58 -1.18
C ILE A 19 -8.29 -2.52 -2.08
N ILE A 20 -7.19 -1.99 -1.57
CA ILE A 20 -5.96 -1.76 -2.33
C ILE A 20 -4.83 -2.65 -1.79
N ASP A 21 -4.33 -3.55 -2.64
CA ASP A 21 -3.11 -4.30 -2.37
C ASP A 21 -1.90 -3.57 -2.95
N VAL A 22 -0.98 -3.15 -2.08
CA VAL A 22 0.25 -2.46 -2.49
C VAL A 22 1.49 -3.37 -2.57
N ARG A 23 1.32 -4.69 -2.46
CA ARG A 23 2.38 -5.67 -2.67
C ARG A 23 2.78 -5.73 -4.16
N SER A 24 3.87 -6.44 -4.47
CA SER A 24 4.32 -6.57 -5.86
C SER A 24 3.32 -7.37 -6.71
N PRO A 25 3.32 -7.21 -8.05
CA PRO A 25 2.40 -7.93 -8.93
C PRO A 25 2.43 -9.45 -8.73
N SER A 26 3.62 -10.04 -8.56
CA SER A 26 3.72 -11.48 -8.27
C SER A 26 3.04 -11.86 -6.95
N GLU A 27 3.25 -11.06 -5.88
CA GLU A 27 2.65 -11.31 -4.56
C GLU A 27 1.11 -11.25 -4.63
N PHE A 28 0.55 -10.41 -5.50
CA PHE A 28 -0.90 -10.27 -5.72
C PHE A 28 -1.45 -11.42 -6.58
N ALA A 29 -0.75 -11.79 -7.66
CA ALA A 29 -1.14 -12.88 -8.54
C ALA A 29 -1.15 -14.25 -7.84
N ASP A 30 -0.21 -14.46 -6.91
CA ASP A 30 -0.14 -15.69 -6.13
C ASP A 30 -1.37 -15.89 -5.23
N ASP A 31 -1.77 -14.84 -4.50
CA ASP A 31 -2.95 -14.84 -3.62
C ASP A 31 -3.21 -13.41 -3.12
N HIS A 32 -4.48 -13.01 -2.97
CA HIS A 32 -4.86 -11.67 -2.49
C HIS A 32 -6.24 -11.69 -1.82
N ILE A 33 -6.55 -10.63 -1.06
CA ILE A 33 -7.89 -10.44 -0.48
C ILE A 33 -8.91 -10.33 -1.63
N PRO A 34 -10.03 -11.07 -1.61
CA PRO A 34 -11.08 -10.98 -2.63
C PRO A 34 -11.54 -9.53 -2.85
N GLY A 35 -11.76 -9.17 -4.12
CA GLY A 35 -12.16 -7.80 -4.50
C GLY A 35 -11.05 -6.75 -4.38
N ALA A 36 -9.83 -7.11 -3.97
CA ALA A 36 -8.72 -6.17 -3.94
C ALA A 36 -8.24 -5.79 -5.34
N VAL A 37 -7.88 -4.53 -5.51
CA VAL A 37 -7.23 -3.98 -6.70
C VAL A 37 -5.72 -3.87 -6.44
N SER A 38 -4.93 -4.33 -7.40
CA SER A 38 -3.47 -4.21 -7.33
C SER A 38 -3.03 -2.78 -7.65
N MET A 39 -2.33 -2.14 -6.71
CA MET A 39 -1.65 -0.84 -6.89
C MET A 39 -0.26 -0.92 -6.24
N PRO A 40 0.69 -1.66 -6.86
CA PRO A 40 1.98 -1.95 -6.26
C PRO A 40 2.78 -0.69 -5.98
N VAL A 41 3.33 -0.55 -4.77
CA VAL A 41 4.31 0.52 -4.49
C VAL A 41 5.74 0.13 -4.88
N LEU A 42 5.96 -1.15 -5.18
CA LEU A 42 7.18 -1.69 -5.79
C LEU A 42 6.77 -2.80 -6.76
N ASN A 43 7.29 -2.78 -7.99
CA ASN A 43 7.18 -3.93 -8.88
C ASN A 43 8.12 -5.07 -8.43
N ASP A 44 8.07 -6.22 -9.11
CA ASP A 44 8.84 -7.41 -8.70
C ASP A 44 10.36 -7.19 -8.74
N LEU A 45 10.86 -6.47 -9.76
CA LEU A 45 12.28 -6.16 -9.91
C LEU A 45 12.74 -5.16 -8.83
N GLU A 46 11.98 -4.10 -8.61
CA GLU A 46 12.23 -3.10 -7.58
C GLU A 46 12.20 -3.74 -6.19
N ARG A 47 11.23 -4.62 -5.93
CA ARG A 47 11.15 -5.37 -4.65
C ARG A 47 12.37 -6.24 -4.45
N ALA A 48 12.82 -6.97 -5.48
CA ALA A 48 14.01 -7.80 -5.41
C ALA A 48 15.29 -6.97 -5.19
N GLU A 49 15.41 -5.84 -5.88
CA GLU A 49 16.52 -4.91 -5.72
C GLU A 49 16.58 -4.34 -4.30
N ILE A 50 15.47 -3.79 -3.79
CA ILE A 50 15.43 -3.21 -2.44
C ILE A 50 15.65 -4.29 -1.38
N GLY A 51 15.12 -5.50 -1.59
CA GLY A 51 15.38 -6.64 -0.72
C GLY A 51 16.84 -7.05 -0.68
N THR A 52 17.52 -7.02 -1.84
CA THR A 52 18.96 -7.27 -1.95
C THR A 52 19.76 -6.18 -1.25
N LEU A 53 19.45 -4.91 -1.51
CA LEU A 53 20.13 -3.76 -0.90
C LEU A 53 20.00 -3.79 0.63
N TYR A 54 18.84 -4.19 1.15
CA TYR A 54 18.58 -4.29 2.58
C TYR A 54 19.48 -5.33 3.25
N LYS A 55 19.65 -6.49 2.61
CA LYS A 55 20.43 -7.61 3.14
C LYS A 55 21.93 -7.43 2.94
N GLN A 56 22.34 -6.93 1.78
CA GLN A 56 23.74 -6.95 1.33
C GLN A 56 24.49 -5.65 1.63
N VAL A 57 23.79 -4.52 1.77
CA VAL A 57 24.43 -3.22 2.01
C VAL A 57 24.04 -2.67 3.36
N SER A 58 22.81 -2.17 3.50
CA SER A 58 22.28 -1.77 4.81
C SER A 58 20.77 -1.53 4.78
N PRO A 59 20.09 -1.64 5.93
CA PRO A 59 18.70 -1.24 6.07
C PRO A 59 18.43 0.23 5.73
N PHE A 60 19.39 1.13 6.01
CA PHE A 60 19.23 2.56 5.74
C PHE A 60 19.23 2.84 4.24
N GLU A 61 20.20 2.31 3.51
CA GLU A 61 20.32 2.51 2.05
C GLU A 61 19.10 1.94 1.30
N ALA A 62 18.63 0.77 1.72
CA ALA A 62 17.41 0.17 1.18
C ALA A 62 16.17 1.04 1.42
N LYS A 63 16.02 1.59 2.63
CA LYS A 63 14.91 2.51 2.94
C LYS A 63 15.00 3.81 2.16
N ARG A 64 16.20 4.39 2.05
CA ARG A 64 16.43 5.64 1.30
C ARG A 64 16.08 5.47 -0.18
N ARG A 65 16.61 4.43 -0.82
CA ARG A 65 16.31 4.13 -2.23
C ARG A 65 14.85 3.72 -2.42
N GLY A 66 14.34 2.84 -1.56
CA GLY A 66 12.97 2.36 -1.61
C GLY A 66 11.95 3.49 -1.46
N ALA A 67 12.19 4.46 -0.57
CA ALA A 67 11.31 5.61 -0.40
C ALA A 67 11.14 6.44 -1.69
N ALA A 68 12.23 6.64 -2.44
CA ALA A 68 12.15 7.38 -3.71
C ALA A 68 11.33 6.64 -4.77
N ILE A 69 11.49 5.32 -4.88
CA ILE A 69 10.74 4.49 -5.83
C ILE A 69 9.26 4.43 -5.42
N VAL A 70 8.99 4.14 -4.14
CA VAL A 70 7.64 4.09 -3.58
C VAL A 70 6.90 5.40 -3.83
N ALA A 71 7.55 6.55 -3.59
CA ALA A 71 6.92 7.85 -3.84
C ALA A 71 6.53 8.05 -5.32
N ARG A 72 7.39 7.67 -6.27
CA ARG A 72 7.09 7.75 -7.70
C ARG A 72 5.93 6.84 -8.10
N ASN A 73 5.91 5.62 -7.58
CA ASN A 73 4.85 4.66 -7.90
C ASN A 73 3.50 5.09 -7.29
N ILE A 74 3.51 5.67 -6.09
CA ILE A 74 2.30 6.26 -5.50
C ILE A 74 1.80 7.42 -6.35
N ALA A 75 2.69 8.33 -6.78
CA ALA A 75 2.31 9.41 -7.69
C ALA A 75 1.69 8.88 -8.99
N HIS A 76 2.27 7.84 -9.58
CA HIS A 76 1.71 7.21 -10.78
C HIS A 76 0.27 6.70 -10.56
N HIS A 77 -0.01 6.05 -9.44
CA HIS A 77 -1.37 5.57 -9.13
C HIS A 77 -2.36 6.72 -8.92
N ILE A 78 -1.90 7.82 -8.33
CA ILE A 78 -2.70 9.05 -8.17
C ILE A 78 -3.05 9.64 -9.53
N ASP A 79 -2.08 9.73 -10.44
CA ASP A 79 -2.26 10.32 -11.77
C ASP A 79 -3.04 9.41 -12.74
N THR A 80 -3.23 8.13 -12.39
CA THR A 80 -3.87 7.14 -13.27
C THR A 80 -5.09 6.50 -12.61
N GLN A 81 -4.94 5.41 -11.86
CA GLN A 81 -6.03 4.61 -11.32
C GLN A 81 -6.92 5.37 -10.33
N LEU A 82 -6.40 6.43 -9.70
CA LEU A 82 -7.12 7.26 -8.74
C LEU A 82 -7.42 8.68 -9.27
N ALA A 83 -7.16 8.96 -10.55
CA ALA A 83 -7.31 10.30 -11.12
C ALA A 83 -8.75 10.85 -10.97
N ASP A 84 -9.74 9.97 -11.09
CA ASP A 84 -11.16 10.30 -11.00
C ASP A 84 -11.79 9.91 -9.64
N ALA A 85 -10.96 9.56 -8.63
CA ALA A 85 -11.47 9.17 -7.32
C ALA A 85 -12.18 10.35 -6.63
N PRO A 86 -13.43 10.17 -6.15
CA PRO A 86 -14.21 11.27 -5.59
C PRO A 86 -13.65 11.73 -4.24
N LYS A 87 -14.11 12.89 -3.76
CA LYS A 87 -13.65 13.48 -2.50
C LYS A 87 -13.94 12.59 -1.28
N ASP A 88 -15.01 11.84 -1.30
CA ASP A 88 -15.45 10.91 -0.24
C ASP A 88 -14.83 9.51 -0.39
N PHE A 89 -13.86 9.33 -1.30
CA PHE A 89 -13.14 8.07 -1.44
C PHE A 89 -12.49 7.64 -0.11
N ALA A 90 -12.78 6.40 0.29
CA ALA A 90 -12.35 5.83 1.55
C ALA A 90 -11.76 4.43 1.36
N PRO A 91 -10.47 4.30 0.97
CA PRO A 91 -9.86 3.01 0.68
C PRO A 91 -9.36 2.27 1.92
N LEU A 92 -9.40 0.93 1.84
CA LEU A 92 -8.68 0.03 2.73
C LEU A 92 -7.39 -0.45 2.07
N VAL A 93 -6.24 -0.08 2.63
CA VAL A 93 -4.93 -0.38 2.06
C VAL A 93 -4.22 -1.47 2.85
N TYR A 94 -3.60 -2.44 2.18
CA TYR A 94 -2.77 -3.43 2.86
C TYR A 94 -1.49 -3.76 2.10
N CYS A 95 -0.53 -4.27 2.85
CA CYS A 95 0.65 -4.92 2.31
C CYS A 95 0.87 -6.23 3.08
N TRP A 96 2.00 -6.92 2.89
CA TRP A 96 2.25 -8.21 3.54
C TRP A 96 2.07 -8.21 5.08
N ARG A 97 2.51 -7.16 5.78
CA ARG A 97 2.48 -7.05 7.25
C ARG A 97 1.83 -5.77 7.78
N GLY A 98 1.14 -5.00 6.93
CA GLY A 98 0.58 -3.70 7.31
C GLY A 98 1.66 -2.67 7.73
N GLY A 99 2.89 -2.83 7.22
CA GLY A 99 4.05 -2.05 7.64
C GLY A 99 4.28 -0.80 6.78
N GLN A 100 5.54 -0.57 6.39
CA GLN A 100 5.98 0.66 5.72
C GLN A 100 5.34 0.88 4.34
N ARG A 101 5.13 -0.20 3.55
CA ARG A 101 4.57 -0.10 2.18
C ARG A 101 3.15 0.49 2.18
N SER A 102 2.23 -0.15 2.90
CA SER A 102 0.85 0.35 3.01
C SER A 102 0.77 1.65 3.81
N GLY A 103 1.66 1.85 4.79
CA GLY A 103 1.76 3.11 5.53
C GLY A 103 2.15 4.30 4.66
N ALA A 104 3.05 4.12 3.69
CA ALA A 104 3.47 5.19 2.77
C ALA A 104 2.33 5.61 1.84
N MET A 105 1.65 4.64 1.21
CA MET A 105 0.45 4.89 0.40
C MET A 105 -0.61 5.61 1.23
N ALA A 106 -0.98 5.07 2.39
CA ALA A 106 -2.01 5.65 3.23
C ALA A 106 -1.69 7.06 3.71
N ARG A 107 -0.41 7.37 3.95
CA ARG A 107 0.00 8.73 4.31
C ARG A 107 -0.25 9.71 3.19
N ILE A 108 0.20 9.42 1.97
CA ILE A 108 0.00 10.33 0.84
C ILE A 108 -1.50 10.51 0.54
N LEU A 109 -2.28 9.43 0.52
CA LEU A 109 -3.72 9.49 0.31
C LEU A 109 -4.45 10.30 1.41
N SER A 110 -4.03 10.17 2.67
CA SER A 110 -4.54 10.99 3.78
C SER A 110 -4.18 12.47 3.62
N GLU A 111 -2.96 12.80 3.18
CA GLU A 111 -2.55 14.20 2.92
C GLU A 111 -3.37 14.84 1.79
N ILE A 112 -3.87 14.07 0.82
CA ILE A 112 -4.80 14.53 -0.22
C ILE A 112 -6.18 14.87 0.37
N GLY A 113 -6.57 14.19 1.47
CA GLY A 113 -7.84 14.41 2.17
C GLY A 113 -8.77 13.20 2.20
N TRP A 114 -8.34 12.04 1.70
CA TRP A 114 -9.14 10.82 1.71
C TRP A 114 -9.10 10.10 3.06
N HIS A 115 -10.19 9.39 3.37
CA HIS A 115 -10.32 8.63 4.61
C HIS A 115 -9.74 7.23 4.45
N VAL A 116 -8.47 7.06 4.82
CA VAL A 116 -7.76 5.81 4.56
C VAL A 116 -7.73 4.92 5.79
N ALA A 117 -8.02 3.63 5.60
CA ALA A 117 -7.75 2.59 6.57
C ALA A 117 -6.57 1.70 6.12
N VAL A 118 -5.87 1.12 7.08
CA VAL A 118 -4.82 0.13 6.84
C VAL A 118 -5.11 -1.14 7.63
N VAL A 119 -5.06 -2.28 6.95
CA VAL A 119 -5.21 -3.61 7.58
C VAL A 119 -4.07 -3.84 8.56
N GLU A 120 -4.42 -4.01 9.83
CA GLU A 120 -3.47 -4.33 10.89
C GLU A 120 -2.94 -5.76 10.71
N GLY A 121 -1.61 -5.91 10.74
CA GLY A 121 -0.97 -7.19 10.42
C GLY A 121 -0.92 -7.55 8.92
N GLY A 122 -1.60 -6.76 8.06
CA GLY A 122 -1.57 -6.88 6.60
C GLY A 122 -2.17 -8.18 6.06
N TYR A 123 -1.77 -8.56 4.85
CA TYR A 123 -2.25 -9.79 4.23
C TYR A 123 -1.98 -11.05 5.07
N LYS A 124 -0.88 -11.05 5.84
CA LYS A 124 -0.54 -12.15 6.74
C LYS A 124 -1.59 -12.38 7.84
N SER A 125 -2.25 -11.34 8.35
CA SER A 125 -3.31 -11.51 9.35
C SER A 125 -4.61 -11.99 8.73
N TYR A 126 -4.90 -11.62 7.47
CA TYR A 126 -6.07 -12.10 6.73
C TYR A 126 -6.04 -13.60 6.46
N ARG A 127 -4.86 -14.17 6.19
CA ARG A 127 -4.69 -15.61 5.92
C ARG A 127 -4.74 -16.53 7.15
N LYS A 128 -4.99 -16.01 8.34
CA LYS A 128 -5.07 -16.79 9.58
C LYS A 128 -6.50 -17.16 9.89
#